data_AF-A0A8D8LR93-F1
#
_entry.id   AF-A0A8D8LR93-F1
#
_cell.length_a   1.000
_cell.length_b   1.000
_cell.length_c   1.000
_cell.angle_alpha   90.00
_cell.angle_beta   90.00
_cell.angle_gamma   90.00
#
_symmetry.space_group_name_H-M   'P 1'
#
loop_
_entity.id
_entity.type
_entity.pdbx_description
1 polymer ?
#
loop_
_entity_poly.entity_id
_entity_poly.type
_entity_poly.pdbx_seq_one_letter_code
_entity_poly.pdbx_strand_id
1 'polypeptide(L)'
;KNSVKQVKYSPRDTRQNCVKQVEYSQRHTRKNSVKQVKYSPRDTRQNCVKQVEYSQRHTRKNSVKQVKYSPRDTRQNCVKQVEYSQRDTRQNCVQQIEYP
;
A
#
# COMPACT_ATOMS: atom_id res chain seq x y z
N LYS A 1 23.52 -11.07 -0.48
CA LYS A 1 22.98 -9.77 -0.98
C LYS A 1 22.05 -10.08 -2.16
N ASN A 2 20.76 -10.32 -1.95
CA ASN A 2 19.82 -10.50 -3.08
C ASN A 2 18.72 -9.45 -2.98
N SER A 3 18.97 -8.31 -3.59
CA SER A 3 18.02 -7.20 -3.63
C SER A 3 17.82 -6.86 -5.10
N VAL A 4 17.19 -7.78 -5.83
CA VAL A 4 16.82 -7.58 -7.23
C VAL A 4 15.74 -6.50 -7.25
N LYS A 5 16.13 -5.25 -7.52
CA LYS A 5 15.18 -4.20 -7.88
C LYS A 5 14.54 -4.64 -9.20
N GLN A 6 13.33 -5.19 -9.13
CA GLN A 6 12.54 -5.45 -10.33
C GLN A 6 11.51 -4.34 -10.50
N VAL A 7 11.41 -3.85 -11.72
CA VAL A 7 10.33 -2.99 -12.19
C VAL A 7 9.44 -3.84 -13.09
N LYS A 8 8.15 -3.94 -12.76
CA LYS A 8 7.19 -4.74 -13.53
C LYS A 8 5.97 -3.91 -13.90
N TYR A 9 5.56 -4.06 -15.16
CA TYR A 9 4.32 -3.53 -15.72
C TYR A 9 3.39 -4.70 -16.04
N SER A 10 2.17 -4.65 -15.53
CA SER A 10 1.14 -5.64 -15.87
C SER A 10 -0.24 -5.06 -15.65
N PRO A 11 -1.28 -5.43 -16.42
CA PRO A 11 -2.65 -4.98 -16.15
C PRO A 11 -3.12 -5.39 -14.75
N ARG A 12 -2.76 -6.60 -14.29
CA ARG A 12 -3.12 -7.14 -12.98
C ARG A 12 -1.94 -7.89 -12.38
N ASP A 13 -1.56 -7.55 -11.16
CA ASP A 13 -0.45 -8.22 -10.47
C ASP A 13 -0.92 -8.73 -9.10
N THR A 14 -0.77 -10.02 -8.89
CA THR A 14 -1.05 -10.70 -7.62
C THR A 14 0.22 -11.33 -7.12
N ARG A 15 0.65 -11.00 -5.90
CA ARG A 15 1.86 -11.60 -5.33
C ARG A 15 1.76 -11.90 -3.84
N GLN A 16 2.56 -12.88 -3.43
CA GLN A 16 2.75 -13.28 -2.05
C GLN A 16 4.24 -13.10 -1.68
N ASN A 17 4.52 -12.76 -0.42
CA ASN A 17 5.87 -12.76 0.17
C ASN A 17 6.92 -11.95 -0.61
N CYS A 18 6.62 -10.68 -0.88
CA CYS A 18 7.50 -9.83 -1.71
C CYS A 18 8.38 -8.89 -0.88
N VAL A 19 9.66 -8.80 -1.25
CA VAL A 19 10.65 -7.92 -0.62
C VAL A 19 11.25 -6.99 -1.68
N LYS A 20 11.15 -5.67 -1.47
CA LYS A 20 11.79 -4.61 -2.29
C LYS A 20 11.48 -4.65 -3.79
N GLN A 21 10.39 -3.98 -4.19
CA GLN A 21 9.93 -3.90 -5.59
C GLN A 21 9.38 -2.50 -5.92
N VAL A 22 9.38 -2.13 -7.20
CA VAL A 22 8.64 -0.98 -7.74
C VAL A 22 7.73 -1.47 -8.85
N GLU A 23 6.45 -1.15 -8.82
CA GLU A 23 5.50 -1.73 -9.76
C GLU A 23 4.37 -0.80 -10.17
N TYR A 24 3.92 -1.02 -11.40
CA TYR A 24 2.85 -0.30 -12.05
C TYR A 24 1.82 -1.32 -12.56
N SER A 25 0.59 -1.23 -12.07
CA SER A 25 -0.52 -2.04 -12.60
C SER A 25 -1.85 -1.32 -12.53
N GLN A 26 -2.86 -1.76 -13.28
CA GLN A 26 -4.21 -1.22 -13.11
C GLN A 26 -4.83 -1.73 -11.79
N ARG A 27 -4.51 -2.97 -11.41
CA ARG A 27 -4.98 -3.60 -10.17
C ARG A 27 -3.91 -4.44 -9.49
N HIS A 28 -3.63 -4.11 -8.22
CA HIS A 28 -2.73 -4.85 -7.36
C HIS A 28 -3.47 -5.63 -6.26
N THR A 29 -3.05 -6.87 -5.99
CA THR A 29 -3.48 -7.62 -4.82
C THR A 29 -2.30 -8.32 -4.15
N ARG A 30 -2.08 -8.11 -2.85
CA ARG A 30 -0.93 -8.72 -2.15
C ARG A 30 -1.16 -9.20 -0.74
N LYS A 31 -0.40 -10.23 -0.39
CA LYS A 31 -0.26 -10.76 0.97
C LYS A 31 1.23 -10.75 1.37
N ASN A 32 1.53 -10.27 2.57
CA ASN A 32 2.87 -10.30 3.20
C ASN A 32 3.93 -9.57 2.34
N SER A 33 4.11 -8.26 2.55
CA SER A 33 5.07 -7.46 1.76
C SER A 33 5.95 -6.54 2.62
N VAL A 34 7.22 -6.40 2.23
CA VAL A 34 8.24 -5.61 2.95
C VAL A 34 8.92 -4.61 2.01
N LYS A 35 8.86 -3.30 2.34
CA LYS A 35 9.51 -2.17 1.63
C LYS A 35 9.21 -2.06 0.13
N GLN A 36 8.16 -1.35 -0.30
CA GLN A 36 7.90 -1.14 -1.75
C GLN A 36 7.31 0.24 -2.07
N VAL A 37 7.41 0.62 -3.35
CA VAL A 37 6.83 1.84 -3.95
C VAL A 37 5.96 1.45 -5.13
N LYS A 38 4.72 1.95 -5.20
CA LYS A 38 3.77 1.47 -6.21
C LYS A 38 2.75 2.49 -6.69
N TYR A 39 2.27 2.23 -7.90
CA TYR A 39 1.27 3.02 -8.59
C TYR A 39 0.19 2.10 -9.18
N SER A 40 -1.05 2.25 -8.71
CA SER A 40 -2.20 1.57 -9.33
C SER A 40 -3.54 2.22 -9.03
N PRO A 41 -4.47 2.34 -9.98
CA PRO A 41 -5.85 2.77 -9.74
C PRO A 41 -6.55 2.02 -8.58
N ARG A 42 -6.37 0.70 -8.47
CA ARG A 42 -6.92 -0.11 -7.36
C ARG A 42 -5.85 -0.97 -6.69
N ASP A 43 -5.75 -0.89 -5.37
CA ASP A 43 -4.88 -1.76 -4.58
C ASP A 43 -5.61 -2.40 -3.39
N THR A 44 -5.30 -3.67 -3.12
CA THR A 44 -5.82 -4.41 -1.97
C THR A 44 -4.72 -5.23 -1.32
N ARG A 45 -4.49 -5.04 -0.01
CA ARG A 45 -3.40 -5.75 0.68
C ARG A 45 -3.67 -6.21 2.10
N GLN A 46 -2.89 -7.22 2.48
CA GLN A 46 -2.84 -7.80 3.80
C GLN A 46 -1.39 -7.92 4.29
N ASN A 47 -1.13 -7.55 5.55
CA ASN A 47 0.15 -7.70 6.26
C ASN A 47 1.32 -7.00 5.54
N CYS A 48 1.43 -5.68 5.69
CA CYS A 48 2.45 -4.87 5.01
C CYS A 48 3.37 -4.09 5.96
N VAL A 49 4.68 -4.11 5.69
CA VAL A 49 5.71 -3.42 6.48
C VAL A 49 6.48 -2.43 5.60
N LYS A 50 6.38 -1.13 5.91
CA LYS A 50 7.06 0.01 5.24
C LYS A 50 6.70 0.16 3.75
N GLN A 51 5.83 1.10 3.37
CA GLN A 51 5.38 1.24 1.98
C GLN A 51 5.12 2.71 1.59
N VAL A 52 5.30 3.05 0.31
CA VAL A 52 4.86 4.30 -0.31
C VAL A 52 3.93 3.97 -1.48
N GLU A 53 2.77 4.63 -1.56
CA GLU A 53 1.78 4.27 -2.58
C GLU A 53 0.92 5.41 -3.11
N TYR A 54 0.60 5.29 -4.40
CA TYR A 54 -0.29 6.14 -5.15
C TYR A 54 -1.40 5.30 -5.80
N SER A 55 -2.64 5.53 -5.40
CA SER A 55 -3.80 4.79 -5.93
C SER A 55 -5.09 5.61 -5.92
N GLN A 56 -6.06 5.32 -6.78
CA GLN A 56 -7.37 5.99 -6.69
C GLN A 56 -8.26 5.43 -5.57
N ARG A 57 -8.22 4.09 -5.41
CA ARG A 57 -8.97 3.37 -4.39
C ARG A 57 -8.10 2.31 -3.75
N HIS A 58 -8.30 2.15 -2.46
CA HIS A 58 -7.46 1.27 -1.69
C HIS A 58 -8.18 0.58 -0.54
N THR A 59 -7.73 -0.63 -0.22
CA THR A 59 -8.22 -1.40 0.92
C THR A 59 -7.09 -2.16 1.59
N ARG A 60 -6.92 -2.01 2.91
CA ARG A 60 -5.84 -2.70 3.64
C ARG A 60 -6.22 -3.27 5.01
N LYS A 61 -5.53 -4.36 5.35
CA LYS A 61 -5.54 -5.00 6.68
C LYS A 61 -4.11 -5.20 7.19
N ASN A 62 -3.86 -4.85 8.45
CA ASN A 62 -2.61 -5.06 9.20
C ASN A 62 -1.37 -4.37 8.56
N SER A 63 -1.06 -3.16 8.99
CA SER A 63 0.03 -2.34 8.41
C SER A 63 0.87 -1.59 9.45
N VAL A 64 2.21 -1.55 9.30
CA VAL A 64 3.08 -1.03 10.38
C VAL A 64 3.63 0.39 10.15
N LYS A 65 4.03 0.76 8.93
CA LYS A 65 4.59 2.10 8.59
C LYS A 65 4.29 2.45 7.14
N GLN A 66 3.59 3.53 6.83
CA GLN A 66 3.19 3.85 5.44
C GLN A 66 3.07 5.34 5.13
N VAL A 67 3.30 5.70 3.86
CA VAL A 67 2.97 6.99 3.24
C VAL A 67 2.06 6.74 2.04
N LYS A 68 0.93 7.45 1.92
CA LYS A 68 -0.04 7.16 0.87
C LYS A 68 -0.74 8.40 0.31
N TYR A 69 -1.06 8.32 -0.98
CA TYR A 69 -1.83 9.30 -1.74
C TYR A 69 -3.01 8.60 -2.44
N SER A 70 -4.25 8.93 -2.04
CA SER A 70 -5.45 8.32 -2.64
C SER A 70 -6.75 9.05 -2.32
N PRO A 71 -7.61 9.35 -3.30
CA PRO A 71 -8.94 9.92 -3.07
C PRO A 71 -9.84 9.10 -2.14
N ARG A 72 -9.78 7.75 -2.20
CA ARG A 72 -10.56 6.86 -1.32
C ARG A 72 -9.71 5.81 -0.63
N ASP A 73 -9.83 5.68 0.68
CA ASP A 73 -9.17 4.64 1.46
C ASP A 73 -10.08 3.94 2.48
N THR A 74 -9.77 2.68 2.75
CA THR A 74 -10.39 1.84 3.78
C THR A 74 -9.33 0.97 4.45
N ARG A 75 -9.21 1.06 5.78
CA ARG A 75 -8.11 0.39 6.52
C ARG A 75 -8.53 -0.21 7.85
N GLN A 76 -7.82 -1.27 8.23
CA GLN A 76 -7.97 -1.97 9.51
C GLN A 76 -6.59 -2.33 10.10
N ASN A 77 -6.39 -2.04 11.39
CA ASN A 77 -5.19 -2.37 12.19
C ASN A 77 -3.88 -1.77 11.64
N CYS A 78 -3.69 -0.45 11.83
CA CYS A 78 -2.48 0.26 11.37
C CYS A 78 -1.68 0.88 12.54
N VAL A 79 -0.34 0.86 12.47
CA VAL A 79 0.49 1.36 13.59
C VAL A 79 0.99 2.79 13.36
N LYS A 80 1.59 3.11 12.20
CA LYS A 80 2.07 4.46 11.86
C LYS A 80 1.80 4.82 10.40
N GLN A 81 1.16 5.96 10.15
CA GLN A 81 0.79 6.35 8.78
C GLN A 81 0.81 7.86 8.51
N VAL A 82 1.15 8.21 7.27
CA VAL A 82 1.01 9.54 6.67
C VAL A 82 0.13 9.41 5.43
N GLU A 83 -0.89 10.27 5.30
CA GLU A 83 -1.86 10.15 4.23
C GLU A 83 -2.34 11.48 3.67
N TYR A 84 -2.64 11.44 2.37
CA TYR A 84 -3.31 12.47 1.59
C TYR A 84 -4.53 11.82 0.92
N SER A 85 -5.73 12.04 1.47
CA SER A 85 -6.99 11.43 0.98
C SER A 85 -8.21 12.31 1.21
N GLN A 86 -9.15 12.30 0.26
CA GLN A 86 -10.42 13.03 0.39
C GLN A 86 -11.49 12.26 1.17
N ARG A 87 -11.45 10.93 1.16
CA ARG A 87 -12.40 10.07 1.88
C ARG A 87 -11.67 8.88 2.49
N ASP A 88 -11.76 8.76 3.81
CA ASP A 88 -11.14 7.66 4.55
C ASP A 88 -12.15 6.97 5.50
N THR A 89 -11.94 5.68 5.71
CA THR A 89 -12.61 4.85 6.71
C THR A 89 -11.57 3.97 7.41
N ARG A 90 -11.40 4.14 8.72
CA ARG A 90 -10.33 3.50 9.50
C ARG A 90 -10.85 2.78 10.74
N GLN A 91 -10.20 1.67 11.09
CA GLN A 91 -10.39 0.95 12.36
C GLN A 91 -9.04 0.58 12.98
N ASN A 92 -8.88 0.79 14.30
CA ASN A 92 -7.69 0.41 15.09
C ASN A 92 -6.36 0.99 14.55
N CYS A 93 -6.23 2.32 14.51
CA CYS A 93 -5.01 3.01 14.08
C CYS A 93 -4.31 3.70 15.27
N VAL A 94 -3.00 3.50 15.43
CA VAL A 94 -2.27 3.97 16.64
C VAL A 94 -1.57 5.32 16.46
N GLN A 95 -1.07 5.66 15.27
CA GLN A 95 -0.45 6.96 14.96
C GLN A 95 -0.72 7.39 13.51
N GLN A 96 -1.16 8.64 13.33
CA GLN A 96 -1.57 9.17 12.04
C GLN A 96 -1.23 10.65 11.84
N ILE A 97 -0.83 10.99 10.61
CA ILE A 97 -0.73 12.36 10.10
C ILE A 97 -1.57 12.41 8.81
N GLU A 98 -2.53 13.33 8.74
CA GLU A 98 -3.46 13.50 7.62
C GLU A 98 -3.35 14.90 7.05
N TYR A 99 -3.33 14.96 5.72
CA TYR A 99 -3.28 16.19 4.96
C TYR A 99 -4.53 16.27 4.05
N PRO A 100 -5.22 17.42 4.01
CA PRO A 100 -6.33 17.66 3.11
C PRO A 100 -5.90 17.75 1.64
#